data_AF-A0A9X7QNL1-F1
#
_entry.id   AF-A0A9X7QNL1-F1
#
_cell.length_a   1.000
_cell.length_b   1.000
_cell.length_c   1.000
_cell.angle_alpha   90.00
_cell.angle_beta   90.00
_cell.angle_gamma   90.00
#
_symmetry.space_group_name_H-M   'P 1'
#
loop_
_entity.id
_entity.type
_entity.pdbx_description
1 polymer ?
#
loop_
_entity_poly.entity_id
_entity_poly.type
_entity_poly.pdbx_seq_one_letter_code
_entity_poly.pdbx_strand_id
1 'polypeptide(L)'
;MVDRKIILDTYKKGPEAVISLFEETFSKLEKRIQELENASKKNSNNSHKPPSTDGLGKPVTKSLRKPSHRQTGGQLGHKGHTLGLTATPDHTITHSPT
;
A
#
# COMPACT_ATOMS: atom_id res chain seq x y z
N MET A 1 -29.41 1.46 -9.85
CA MET A 1 -30.02 2.80 -10.03
C MET A 1 -31.50 2.63 -9.78
N VAL A 2 -32.18 3.55 -9.09
CA VAL A 2 -33.62 3.37 -8.83
C VAL A 2 -34.37 3.53 -10.14
N ASP A 3 -35.10 2.49 -10.55
CA ASP A 3 -35.79 2.50 -11.84
C ASP A 3 -36.98 3.47 -11.84
N ARG A 4 -37.17 4.17 -12.96
CA ARG A 4 -38.27 5.13 -13.15
C ARG A 4 -39.64 4.53 -12.84
N LYS A 5 -39.83 3.24 -13.13
CA LYS A 5 -41.07 2.51 -12.84
C LYS A 5 -41.35 2.41 -11.34
N ILE A 6 -40.30 2.21 -10.53
CA ILE A 6 -40.40 2.14 -9.06
C ILE A 6 -40.79 3.51 -8.52
N ILE A 7 -40.14 4.57 -8.99
CA ILE A 7 -40.43 5.96 -8.57
C ILE A 7 -41.90 6.32 -8.85
N LEU A 8 -42.40 5.99 -10.05
CA LEU A 8 -43.78 6.24 -10.45
C LEU A 8 -44.78 5.44 -9.61
N ASP A 9 -44.45 4.20 -9.25
CA ASP A 9 -45.29 3.36 -8.38
C ASP A 9 -45.33 3.91 -6.95
N THR A 10 -44.19 4.33 -6.39
CA THR A 10 -44.13 4.96 -5.06
C THR A 10 -44.83 6.32 -5.02
N TYR A 11 -44.75 7.12 -6.09
CA TYR A 11 -45.47 8.39 -6.18
C TYR A 11 -46.98 8.22 -6.12
N LYS A 12 -47.51 7.17 -6.76
CA LYS A 12 -48.94 6.82 -6.70
C LYS A 12 -49.39 6.37 -5.31
N LYS A 13 -48.49 5.82 -4.49
CA LYS A 13 -48.76 5.42 -3.10
C LYS A 13 -48.80 6.59 -2.13
N GLY A 14 -48.43 7.79 -2.58
CA GLY A 14 -48.53 9.02 -1.81
C GLY A 14 -47.18 9.58 -1.36
N PRO A 15 -47.19 10.77 -0.74
CA PRO A 15 -45.98 11.53 -0.43
C PRO A 15 -45.09 10.85 0.61
N GLU A 16 -45.64 10.18 1.61
CA GLU A 16 -44.85 9.51 2.66
C GLU A 16 -44.00 8.35 2.11
N ALA A 17 -44.54 7.59 1.15
CA ALA A 17 -43.81 6.49 0.50
C ALA A 17 -42.61 7.02 -0.30
N VAL A 18 -42.74 8.21 -0.90
CA VAL A 18 -41.67 8.86 -1.65
C VAL A 18 -40.57 9.35 -0.71
N ILE A 19 -40.94 9.96 0.42
CA ILE A 19 -39.97 10.41 1.44
C ILE A 19 -39.18 9.22 1.98
N SER A 20 -39.85 8.13 2.36
CA SER A 20 -39.18 6.92 2.85
C SER A 20 -38.23 6.31 1.82
N LEU A 21 -38.63 6.23 0.54
CA LEU A 21 -37.76 5.78 -0.53
C LEU A 21 -36.51 6.66 -0.66
N PHE A 22 -36.67 7.99 -0.58
CA PHE A 22 -35.54 8.90 -0.65
C PHE A 22 -34.60 8.75 0.54
N GLU A 23 -35.12 8.73 1.78
CA GLU A 23 -34.31 8.54 2.99
C GLU A 23 -33.48 7.26 2.93
N GLU A 24 -34.08 6.15 2.48
CA GLU A 24 -33.36 4.89 2.34
C GLU A 24 -32.25 4.97 1.29
N THR A 25 -32.54 5.58 0.14
CA THR A 25 -31.56 5.72 -0.95
C THR A 25 -30.42 6.66 -0.57
N PHE A 26 -30.70 7.79 0.07
CA PHE A 26 -29.69 8.72 0.55
C PHE A 26 -28.82 8.06 1.62
N SER A 27 -29.41 7.38 2.60
CA SER A 27 -28.63 6.68 3.64
C SER A 27 -27.70 5.62 3.05
N LYS A 28 -28.17 4.84 2.05
CA LYS A 28 -27.32 3.85 1.35
C LYS A 28 -26.19 4.52 0.58
N LEU A 29 -26.47 5.62 -0.12
CA LEU A 29 -25.48 6.35 -0.90
C LEU A 29 -24.44 7.02 0.01
N GLU A 30 -24.87 7.66 1.10
CA GLU A 30 -23.99 8.28 2.09
C GLU A 30 -23.03 7.26 2.69
N LYS A 31 -23.55 6.10 3.13
CA LYS A 31 -22.70 5.00 3.62
C LYS A 31 -21.69 4.56 2.58
N ARG A 32 -22.12 4.40 1.32
CA ARG A 32 -21.23 3.95 0.25
C ARG A 32 -20.15 5.00 -0.08
N ILE A 33 -20.51 6.27 -0.09
CA ILE A 33 -19.58 7.39 -0.29
C ILE A 33 -18.57 7.39 0.87
N GLN A 34 -19.03 7.28 2.11
CA GLN A 34 -18.17 7.25 3.28
C GLN A 34 -17.19 6.07 3.25
N GLU A 35 -17.64 4.87 2.88
CA GLU A 35 -16.78 3.70 2.69
C GLU A 35 -15.70 3.94 1.63
N LEU A 36 -16.08 4.49 0.47
CA LEU A 36 -15.17 4.76 -0.64
C LEU A 36 -14.17 5.85 -0.29
N GLU A 37 -14.61 6.94 0.35
CA GLU A 37 -13.73 7.99 0.83
C GLU A 37 -12.74 7.47 1.87
N ASN A 38 -13.21 6.64 2.81
CA ASN A 38 -12.36 6.02 3.81
C ASN A 38 -11.34 5.07 3.17
N ALA A 39 -11.74 4.32 2.14
CA ALA A 39 -10.82 3.44 1.42
C ALA A 39 -9.77 4.25 0.64
N SER A 40 -10.17 5.35 0.02
CA SER A 40 -9.30 6.25 -0.76
C SER A 40 -8.28 6.99 0.11
N LYS A 41 -8.69 7.44 1.30
CA LYS A 41 -7.81 8.16 2.26
C LYS A 41 -6.79 7.24 2.96
N LYS A 42 -6.92 5.92 2.85
CA LYS A 42 -6.02 4.95 3.49
C LYS A 42 -4.73 4.75 2.69
N ASN A 43 -3.59 5.00 3.32
CA ASN A 43 -2.24 4.81 2.78
C ASN A 43 -1.34 4.05 3.78
N SER A 44 -0.08 3.80 3.44
CA SER A 44 0.83 3.05 4.32
C SER A 44 1.09 3.74 5.66
N ASN A 45 0.89 5.05 5.76
CA ASN A 45 1.11 5.82 6.99
C ASN A 45 -0.01 5.59 8.02
N ASN A 46 -1.26 5.50 7.57
CA ASN A 46 -2.44 5.46 8.45
C ASN A 46 -3.18 4.11 8.46
N SER A 47 -2.71 3.08 7.75
CA SER A 47 -3.45 1.82 7.58
C SER A 47 -2.69 0.52 7.85
N HIS A 48 -1.50 0.58 8.46
CA HIS A 48 -0.60 -0.58 8.70
C HIS A 48 -0.22 -1.38 7.43
N LYS A 49 -0.59 -0.91 6.25
CA LYS A 49 -0.19 -1.48 4.96
C LYS A 49 1.29 -1.17 4.71
N PRO A 50 2.04 -2.06 4.05
CA PRO A 50 3.42 -1.76 3.69
C PRO A 50 3.49 -0.60 2.68
N PRO A 51 4.56 0.21 2.69
CA PRO A 51 4.76 1.33 1.75
C PRO A 51 4.76 0.93 0.26
N SER A 52 4.98 -0.35 -0.04
CA SER A 52 4.87 -0.89 -1.39
C SER A 52 3.44 -0.84 -1.94
N THR A 53 2.42 -0.89 -1.07
CA THR A 53 1.00 -0.86 -1.47
C THR A 53 0.56 0.50 -2.02
N ASP A 54 1.24 1.59 -1.66
CA ASP A 54 0.93 2.94 -2.13
C ASP A 54 1.37 3.20 -3.60
N GLY A 55 2.03 2.23 -4.24
CA GLY A 55 2.39 2.29 -5.66
C GLY A 55 3.31 3.47 -5.99
N LEU A 56 2.92 4.30 -6.96
CA LEU A 56 3.64 5.52 -7.36
C LEU A 56 3.30 6.73 -6.47
N GLY A 57 2.26 6.64 -5.64
CA GLY A 57 1.85 7.70 -4.72
C GLY A 57 2.70 7.76 -3.45
N LYS A 58 3.60 6.79 -3.24
CA LYS A 58 4.52 6.78 -2.11
C LYS A 58 5.48 7.98 -2.18
N PRO A 59 5.75 8.66 -1.05
CA PRO A 59 6.68 9.77 -1.04
C PRO A 59 8.07 9.32 -1.47
N VAL A 60 8.68 10.05 -2.39
CA VAL A 60 10.06 9.78 -2.82
C VAL A 60 11.00 10.06 -1.65
N THR A 61 11.53 9.00 -1.05
CA THR A 61 12.50 9.13 0.04
C THR A 61 13.82 9.62 -0.51
N LYS A 62 14.21 10.84 -0.12
CA LYS A 62 15.56 11.37 -0.40
C LYS A 62 16.52 10.90 0.69
N SER A 63 17.76 10.62 0.31
CA SER A 63 18.82 10.31 1.28
C SER A 63 19.02 11.51 2.21
N LEU A 64 18.90 11.29 3.52
CA LEU A 64 19.27 12.27 4.56
C LEU A 64 20.79 12.40 4.74
N ARG A 65 21.56 11.48 4.13
CA ARG A 65 23.01 11.47 4.20
C ARG A 65 23.56 12.74 3.57
N LYS A 66 24.45 13.44 4.28
CA LYS A 66 25.23 14.53 3.69
C LYS A 66 26.09 13.98 2.54
N PRO A 67 26.26 14.74 1.44
CA PRO A 67 27.15 14.34 0.37
C PRO A 67 28.56 14.16 0.95
N SER A 68 29.20 13.05 0.59
CA SER A 68 30.61 12.81 0.92
C SER A 68 31.45 13.07 -0.32
N HIS A 69 32.60 13.70 -0.15
CA HIS A 69 33.61 13.82 -1.20
C HIS A 69 34.51 12.58 -1.30
N ARG A 70 34.26 11.55 -0.49
CA ARG A 70 35.00 10.29 -0.57
C ARG A 70 34.54 9.49 -1.77
N GLN A 71 35.48 8.93 -2.51
CA GLN A 71 35.19 8.03 -3.62
C GLN A 71 34.48 6.77 -3.12
N THR A 72 33.61 6.21 -3.96
CA THR A 72 32.95 4.92 -3.72
C THR A 72 33.96 3.79 -3.80
N GLY A 73 33.90 2.85 -2.86
CA GLY A 73 34.84 1.72 -2.76
C GLY A 73 35.87 1.89 -1.65
N GLY A 74 36.97 1.14 -1.75
CA GLY A 74 38.08 1.22 -0.81
C GLY A 74 38.71 2.61 -0.84
N GLN A 75 38.87 3.23 0.34
CA GLN A 75 39.50 4.54 0.43
C GLN A 75 41.01 4.42 0.21
N LEU A 76 41.59 5.43 -0.43
CA LEU A 76 43.02 5.50 -0.69
C LEU A 76 43.81 5.43 0.63
N GLY A 77 44.75 4.49 0.72
CA GLY A 77 45.54 4.22 1.93
C GLY A 77 45.00 3.11 2.85
N HIS A 78 43.81 2.55 2.59
CA HIS A 78 43.33 1.37 3.33
C HIS A 78 43.98 0.10 2.79
N LYS A 79 44.65 -0.65 3.67
CA LYS A 79 45.18 -1.97 3.31
C LYS A 79 44.01 -2.92 3.07
N GLY A 80 43.93 -3.49 1.87
CA GLY A 80 42.99 -4.57 1.58
C GLY A 80 43.32 -5.81 2.42
N HIS A 81 42.30 -6.52 2.88
CA HIS A 81 42.45 -7.83 3.48
C HIS A 81 41.70 -8.84 2.61
N THR A 82 42.42 -9.45 1.68
CA THR A 82 41.88 -10.50 0.82
C THR A 82 42.19 -11.85 1.46
N LEU A 83 41.17 -12.67 1.68
CA LEU A 83 41.38 -14.06 2.10
C LEU A 83 42.09 -14.80 0.97
N GLY A 84 43.26 -15.37 1.26
CA GLY A 84 43.97 -16.22 0.30
C GLY A 84 43.24 -17.56 0.13
N LEU A 85 43.19 -18.06 -1.11
CA LEU A 85 42.75 -19.44 -1.34
C LEU A 85 43.73 -20.38 -0.63
N THR A 86 43.20 -21.19 0.29
CA THR A 86 43.94 -22.26 0.95
C THR A 86 43.64 -23.59 0.27
N ALA A 87 44.67 -24.39 0.03
CA ALA A 87 44.50 -25.75 -0.47
C ALA A 87 43.92 -26.69 0.60
N THR A 88 44.05 -26.33 1.88
CA THR A 88 43.60 -27.13 3.02
C THR A 88 42.39 -26.46 3.68
N PRO A 89 41.17 -27.02 3.55
CA PRO A 89 40.01 -26.52 4.26
C PRO A 89 40.09 -26.87 5.75
N ASP A 90 39.63 -25.96 6.63
CA ASP A 90 39.58 -26.22 8.07
C ASP A 90 38.57 -27.33 8.43
N HIS A 91 37.44 -27.37 7.72
CA HIS A 91 36.38 -28.34 7.94
C HIS A 91 35.78 -28.82 6.61
N THR A 92 35.47 -30.11 6.52
CA THR A 92 34.78 -30.72 5.38
C THR A 92 33.53 -31.42 5.90
N ILE A 93 32.35 -31.08 5.37
CA ILE A 93 31.07 -31.68 5.74
C ILE A 93 30.48 -32.34 4.49
N THR A 94 30.15 -33.63 4.58
CA THR A 94 29.53 -34.39 3.49
C THR A 94 28.02 -34.46 3.69
N HIS A 95 27.25 -34.02 2.70
CA HIS A 95 25.79 -34.13 2.70
C HIS A 95 25.35 -35.22 1.72
N SER A 96 24.35 -36.01 2.11
CA SER A 96 23.67 -36.96 1.23
C SER A 96 22.24 -36.48 0.96
N PRO A 97 21.72 -36.62 -0.26
CA PRO A 97 20.33 -36.28 -0.57
C PRO A 97 19.38 -37.17 0.24
N THR A 98 18.27 -36.59 0.66
CA THR A 98 17.13 -37.30 1.27
C THR A 98 16.18 -37.77 0.19
#